data_AF-A0A496WC57-F1
#
_entry.id   AF-A0A496WC57-F1
#
_cell.length_a   1.000
_cell.length_b   1.000
_cell.length_c   1.000
_cell.angle_alpha   90.00
_cell.angle_beta   90.00
_cell.angle_gamma   90.00
#
_symmetry.space_group_name_H-M   'P 1'
#
loop_
_entity.id
_entity.type
_entity.pdbx_description
1 polymer ?
#
loop_
_entity_poly.entity_id
_entity_poly.type
_entity_poly.pdbx_seq_one_letter_code
_entity_poly.pdbx_strand_id
1 'polypeptide(L)'
;MSLQESGNNIVNKVIYTNVNNKHRQSGFSIIELLVAVTLGMFLMAALVEVLLSGNRSFTSANHLSRLQENGRIATGMIVTDLKRAGYMGGNSQIEDILGSEGPVIPAITCPTADTTWGRMVTERISGLDDTNAGYACIPNSSYLRGDVLTVRLASPWIVTGALSANQMYLRTSMFEGKIFRGGDTADITNTVSDTPRSVHDLLSYAYYVGDSGRTCSGAAVPSLFRVRLGPTGQPLTDELLPGVEHFQVQYGVDDGVANVQYLDANNVADFDQVVTARIWLLIRSECAETGFTDGRTYNLGDQVYTPADSFRRQLYSSVVMLRN
;
A
#
# COMPACT_ATOMS: atom_id res chain seq x y z
N MET A 1 -47.56 48.83 99.50
CA MET A 1 -47.54 47.75 100.51
C MET A 1 -48.61 46.74 100.13
N SER A 2 -48.21 45.46 100.09
CA SER A 2 -48.99 44.21 100.18
C SER A 2 -50.21 43.97 99.26
N LEU A 3 -50.15 42.82 98.57
CA LEU A 3 -51.07 41.65 98.60
C LEU A 3 -52.59 41.95 98.68
N GLN A 4 -53.51 41.28 97.96
CA GLN A 4 -53.59 39.87 97.61
C GLN A 4 -54.77 39.64 96.63
N GLU A 5 -54.70 38.52 95.90
CA GLU A 5 -55.80 37.61 95.51
C GLU A 5 -56.75 37.82 94.30
N SER A 6 -56.68 36.80 93.44
CA SER A 6 -57.77 35.94 92.89
C SER A 6 -58.83 36.52 91.94
N GLY A 7 -58.97 35.87 90.78
CA GLY A 7 -60.14 36.03 89.91
C GLY A 7 -59.95 35.51 88.49
N ASN A 8 -60.24 34.23 88.29
CA ASN A 8 -60.29 33.47 87.05
C ASN A 8 -61.23 34.09 85.97
N ASN A 9 -60.83 34.16 84.69
CA ASN A 9 -61.69 33.77 83.56
C ASN A 9 -61.02 33.89 82.16
N ILE A 10 -60.84 32.71 81.53
CA ILE A 10 -61.15 32.31 80.15
C ILE A 10 -60.88 33.31 79.00
N VAL A 11 -59.86 33.02 78.18
CA VAL A 11 -59.84 33.44 76.76
C VAL A 11 -59.35 32.27 75.88
N ASN A 12 -60.13 32.02 74.83
CA ASN A 12 -60.06 30.89 73.89
C ASN A 12 -58.68 30.66 73.26
N LYS A 13 -58.19 29.41 73.32
CA LYS A 13 -57.04 28.92 72.55
C LYS A 13 -57.54 28.35 71.22
N VAL A 14 -57.37 29.09 70.14
CA VAL A 14 -57.60 28.61 68.76
C VAL A 14 -56.54 27.56 68.43
N ILE A 15 -56.98 26.34 68.14
CA ILE A 15 -56.14 25.22 67.72
C ILE A 15 -55.96 25.31 66.20
N TYR A 16 -54.75 25.60 65.73
CA TYR A 16 -54.37 25.38 64.32
C TYR A 16 -54.14 23.88 64.12
N THR A 17 -55.07 23.21 63.45
CA THR A 17 -54.88 21.83 63.00
C THR A 17 -53.96 21.82 61.78
N ASN A 18 -52.83 21.13 61.92
CA ASN A 18 -51.83 20.93 60.89
C ASN A 18 -52.38 19.91 59.88
N VAL A 19 -52.78 20.35 58.68
CA VAL A 19 -53.24 19.44 57.62
C VAL A 19 -52.02 18.79 56.99
N ASN A 20 -51.56 17.68 57.58
CA ASN A 20 -50.60 16.78 56.96
C ASN A 20 -51.29 16.06 55.79
N ASN A 21 -51.15 16.62 54.59
CA ASN A 21 -51.61 16.01 53.36
C ASN A 21 -50.70 14.80 53.04
N LYS A 22 -50.97 13.65 53.67
CA LYS A 22 -50.36 12.37 53.27
C LYS A 22 -50.92 12.02 51.90
N HIS A 23 -50.18 12.39 50.85
CA HIS A 23 -50.38 11.84 49.53
C HIS A 23 -50.29 10.31 49.65
N ARG A 24 -51.42 9.62 49.53
CA ARG A 24 -51.47 8.18 49.34
C ARG A 24 -50.78 7.88 48.01
N GLN A 25 -49.58 7.30 48.06
CA GLN A 25 -48.97 6.71 46.88
C GLN A 25 -49.87 5.56 46.42
N SER A 26 -50.56 5.75 45.30
CA SER A 26 -51.20 4.65 44.58
C SER A 26 -50.08 3.79 44.00
N GLY A 27 -49.97 2.54 44.45
CA GLY A 27 -49.06 1.57 43.85
C GLY A 27 -49.44 1.30 42.38
N PHE A 28 -48.45 1.02 41.54
CA PHE A 28 -48.67 0.67 40.14
C PHE A 28 -49.33 -0.69 40.02
N SER A 29 -50.21 -0.85 39.03
CA SER A 29 -50.75 -2.17 38.68
C SER A 29 -49.68 -3.01 37.99
N ILE A 30 -49.75 -4.34 38.16
CA ILE A 30 -48.84 -5.28 37.47
C ILE A 30 -48.90 -5.07 35.94
N ILE A 31 -50.05 -4.70 35.39
CA ILE A 31 -50.20 -4.49 33.95
C ILE A 31 -49.51 -3.21 33.46
N GLU A 32 -49.52 -2.12 34.23
CA GLU A 32 -48.73 -0.92 33.90
C GLU A 32 -47.23 -1.21 33.93
N LEU A 33 -46.77 -2.02 34.88
CA LEU A 33 -45.35 -2.42 34.95
C LEU A 33 -44.97 -3.30 33.75
N LEU A 34 -45.84 -4.23 33.34
CA LEU A 34 -45.64 -5.03 32.13
C LEU A 34 -45.63 -4.17 30.85
N VAL A 35 -46.52 -3.19 30.73
CA VAL A 35 -46.56 -2.27 29.59
C VAL A 35 -45.32 -1.37 29.57
N ALA A 36 -44.92 -0.83 30.72
CA ALA A 36 -43.73 0.03 30.81
C ALA A 36 -42.44 -0.73 30.44
N VAL A 37 -42.27 -1.96 30.95
CA VAL A 37 -41.10 -2.79 30.62
C VAL A 37 -41.10 -3.21 29.16
N THR A 38 -42.25 -3.57 28.58
CA THR A 38 -42.33 -3.94 27.16
C THR A 38 -42.00 -2.76 26.24
N LEU A 39 -42.53 -1.57 26.51
CA LEU A 39 -42.18 -0.35 25.76
C LEU A 39 -40.69 0.02 25.94
N GLY A 40 -40.17 -0.08 27.17
CA GLY A 40 -38.76 0.18 27.45
C GLY A 40 -37.82 -0.79 26.69
N MET A 41 -38.16 -2.08 26.66
CA MET A 41 -37.39 -3.08 25.91
C MET A 41 -37.43 -2.82 24.40
N PHE A 42 -38.59 -2.44 23.86
CA PHE A 42 -38.73 -2.12 22.44
C PHE A 42 -37.89 -0.90 22.05
N LEU A 43 -37.93 0.17 22.84
CA LEU A 43 -37.11 1.36 22.63
C LEU A 43 -35.62 1.06 22.74
N MET A 44 -35.20 0.27 23.73
CA MET A 44 -33.80 -0.13 23.88
C MET A 44 -33.33 -0.99 22.70
N ALA A 45 -34.15 -1.94 22.22
CA ALA A 45 -33.82 -2.74 21.06
C ALA A 45 -33.60 -1.87 19.80
N ALA A 46 -34.49 -0.91 19.55
CA ALA A 46 -34.36 0.03 18.44
C ALA A 46 -33.09 0.90 18.55
N LEU A 47 -32.79 1.41 19.75
CA LEU A 47 -31.57 2.20 19.98
C LEU A 47 -30.29 1.38 19.78
N VAL A 48 -30.29 0.12 20.23
CA VAL A 48 -29.17 -0.80 20.02
C VAL A 48 -28.95 -1.06 18.52
N GLU A 49 -30.02 -1.27 17.75
CA GLU A 49 -29.92 -1.48 16.30
C GLU A 49 -29.36 -0.25 15.58
N VAL A 50 -29.81 0.96 15.93
CA VAL A 50 -29.28 2.22 15.40
C VAL A 50 -27.78 2.36 15.72
N LEU A 51 -27.37 2.05 16.95
CA LEU A 51 -25.96 2.11 17.35
C LEU A 51 -25.11 1.09 16.59
N LEU A 52 -25.59 -0.15 16.44
CA LEU A 52 -24.90 -1.20 15.69
C LEU A 52 -24.77 -0.83 14.20
N SER A 53 -25.83 -0.31 13.59
CA SER A 53 -25.85 0.18 12.20
C SER A 53 -24.89 1.35 12.00
N GLY A 54 -24.88 2.31 12.94
CA GLY A 54 -23.96 3.44 12.94
C GLY A 54 -22.50 2.99 13.03
N ASN A 55 -22.18 2.06 13.92
CA ASN A 55 -20.84 1.50 14.05
C ASN A 55 -20.40 0.76 12.78
N ARG A 56 -21.26 -0.08 12.19
CA ARG A 56 -20.96 -0.77 10.91
C ARG A 56 -20.72 0.20 9.77
N SER A 57 -21.52 1.26 9.68
CA SER A 57 -21.37 2.30 8.67
C SER A 57 -20.04 3.06 8.84
N PHE A 58 -19.69 3.39 10.09
CA PHE A 58 -18.43 4.05 10.42
C PHE A 58 -17.21 3.19 10.08
N THR A 59 -17.21 1.90 10.43
CA THR A 59 -16.09 1.00 10.08
C THR A 59 -15.96 0.83 8.57
N SER A 60 -17.08 0.67 7.86
CA SER A 60 -17.10 0.56 6.39
C SER A 60 -16.52 1.80 5.71
N ALA A 61 -16.89 3.00 6.19
CA ALA A 61 -16.36 4.26 5.70
C ALA A 61 -14.83 4.36 5.93
N ASN A 62 -14.35 3.95 7.10
CA ASN A 62 -12.92 3.93 7.40
C ASN A 62 -12.15 2.94 6.52
N HIS A 63 -12.69 1.74 6.29
CA HIS A 63 -12.08 0.77 5.38
C HIS A 63 -11.97 1.33 3.96
N LEU A 64 -13.04 1.95 3.44
CA LEU A 64 -13.01 2.55 2.11
C LEU A 64 -12.00 3.69 2.00
N SER A 65 -11.90 4.56 3.02
CA SER A 65 -10.91 5.64 3.04
C SER A 65 -9.48 5.11 3.01
N ARG A 66 -9.19 4.04 3.78
CA ARG A 66 -7.87 3.38 3.74
C ARG A 66 -7.59 2.75 2.37
N LEU A 67 -8.56 2.08 1.75
CA LEU A 67 -8.41 1.52 0.41
C LEU A 67 -8.11 2.59 -0.65
N GLN A 68 -8.74 3.76 -0.52
CA GLN A 68 -8.52 4.88 -1.41
C GLN A 68 -7.12 5.47 -1.27
N GLU A 69 -6.68 5.70 -0.04
CA GLU A 69 -5.34 6.23 0.18
C GLU A 69 -4.26 5.22 -0.20
N ASN A 70 -4.43 3.96 0.21
CA ASN A 70 -3.50 2.89 -0.14
C ASN A 70 -3.39 2.71 -1.66
N GLY A 71 -4.50 2.72 -2.39
CA GLY A 71 -4.47 2.59 -3.84
C GLY A 71 -3.82 3.74 -4.56
N ARG A 72 -4.05 4.96 -4.09
CA ARG A 72 -3.38 6.15 -4.62
C ARG A 72 -1.87 6.09 -4.37
N ILE A 73 -1.45 5.68 -3.17
CA ILE A 73 -0.03 5.57 -2.80
C ILE A 73 0.67 4.48 -3.62
N ALA A 74 0.16 3.24 -3.62
CA ALA A 74 0.78 2.12 -4.32
C ALA A 74 0.92 2.38 -5.83
N THR A 75 -0.18 2.81 -6.47
CA THR A 75 -0.18 3.14 -7.90
C THR A 75 0.77 4.30 -8.17
N GLY A 76 0.78 5.33 -7.32
CA GLY A 76 1.66 6.49 -7.48
C GLY A 76 3.15 6.14 -7.40
N MET A 77 3.55 5.24 -6.51
CA MET A 77 4.93 4.76 -6.39
C MET A 77 5.38 4.04 -7.67
N ILE A 78 4.62 3.03 -8.12
CA ILE A 78 4.95 2.25 -9.32
C ILE A 78 4.99 3.15 -10.56
N VAL A 79 3.99 4.04 -10.72
CA VAL A 79 3.94 4.99 -11.85
C VAL A 79 5.14 5.92 -11.84
N THR A 80 5.57 6.40 -10.67
CA THR A 80 6.73 7.30 -10.56
C THR A 80 8.02 6.61 -10.97
N ASP A 81 8.21 5.36 -10.57
CA ASP A 81 9.40 4.58 -10.92
C ASP A 81 9.39 4.18 -12.40
N LEU A 82 8.24 3.76 -12.94
CA LEU A 82 8.09 3.48 -14.37
C LEU A 82 8.40 4.71 -15.24
N LYS A 83 7.97 5.92 -14.84
CA LYS A 83 8.29 7.16 -15.56
C LYS A 83 9.79 7.49 -15.58
N ARG A 84 10.57 6.92 -14.67
CA ARG A 84 12.02 7.12 -14.54
C ARG A 84 12.82 5.91 -15.02
N ALA A 85 12.15 4.84 -15.46
CA ALA A 85 12.79 3.66 -15.99
C ALA A 85 13.77 4.05 -17.11
N GLY A 86 14.95 3.45 -17.11
CA GLY A 86 15.99 3.72 -18.11
C GLY A 86 16.74 5.04 -17.92
N TYR A 87 16.41 5.87 -16.94
CA TYR A 87 17.18 7.09 -16.68
C TYR A 87 18.59 6.74 -16.18
N MET A 88 19.62 6.99 -16.99
CA MET A 88 21.02 6.67 -16.65
C MET A 88 21.83 7.94 -16.33
N GLY A 89 21.30 8.81 -15.48
CA GLY A 89 22.03 10.00 -15.02
C GLY A 89 22.32 11.05 -16.10
N GLY A 90 21.55 11.05 -17.20
CA GLY A 90 21.75 11.92 -18.36
C GLY A 90 22.66 11.32 -19.46
N ASN A 91 23.10 10.08 -19.31
CA ASN A 91 23.78 9.34 -20.38
C ASN A 91 22.81 9.05 -21.53
N SER A 92 23.26 9.27 -22.77
CA SER A 92 22.51 8.98 -24.00
C SER A 92 23.03 7.77 -24.78
N GLN A 93 24.11 7.15 -24.30
CA GLN A 93 24.83 6.06 -24.95
C GLN A 93 25.01 4.89 -23.97
N ILE A 94 23.88 4.28 -23.61
CA ILE A 94 23.80 3.24 -22.57
C ILE A 94 24.70 2.03 -22.90
N GLU A 95 24.88 1.72 -24.18
CA GLU A 95 25.76 0.64 -24.67
C GLU A 95 27.24 0.84 -24.29
N ASP A 96 27.66 2.09 -24.04
CA ASP A 96 29.04 2.44 -23.66
C ASP A 96 29.25 2.62 -22.16
N ILE A 97 28.26 2.21 -21.35
CA ILE A 97 28.45 2.14 -19.91
C ILE A 97 29.41 0.99 -19.61
N LEU A 98 30.53 1.28 -18.93
CA LEU A 98 31.56 0.31 -18.54
C LEU A 98 31.85 0.44 -17.03
N GLY A 99 33.09 0.22 -16.60
CA GLY A 99 33.55 0.39 -15.21
C GLY A 99 33.98 -0.91 -14.55
N SER A 100 34.54 -0.82 -13.34
CA SER A 100 34.96 -1.99 -12.56
C SER A 100 33.80 -2.95 -12.25
N GLU A 101 32.57 -2.44 -12.26
CA GLU A 101 31.32 -3.20 -12.12
C GLU A 101 30.39 -2.93 -13.31
N GLY A 102 30.91 -2.91 -14.54
CA GLY A 102 30.16 -2.57 -15.76
C GLY A 102 28.90 -3.43 -16.01
N PRO A 103 28.08 -3.14 -17.03
CA PRO A 103 26.83 -3.84 -17.25
C PRO A 103 26.99 -5.36 -17.45
N VAL A 104 25.94 -6.11 -17.10
CA VAL A 104 25.82 -7.54 -17.41
C VAL A 104 24.64 -7.72 -18.36
N ILE A 105 24.74 -8.69 -19.27
CA ILE A 105 23.65 -9.07 -20.17
C ILE A 105 22.39 -9.33 -19.34
N PRO A 106 21.28 -8.61 -19.61
CA PRO A 106 20.03 -8.82 -18.92
C PRO A 106 19.53 -10.26 -19.06
N ALA A 107 19.03 -10.79 -17.96
CA ALA A 107 18.32 -12.05 -17.91
C ALA A 107 17.15 -11.89 -16.94
N ILE A 108 16.07 -12.65 -17.17
CA ILE A 108 14.92 -12.68 -16.27
C ILE A 108 15.26 -13.52 -15.02
N THR A 109 16.17 -13.00 -14.21
CA THR A 109 16.68 -13.64 -12.99
C THR A 109 16.98 -12.58 -11.94
N CYS A 110 17.10 -13.02 -10.69
CA CYS A 110 17.48 -12.14 -9.59
C CYS A 110 18.37 -12.89 -8.59
N PRO A 111 19.67 -13.03 -8.89
CA PRO A 111 20.62 -13.65 -7.99
C PRO A 111 20.75 -12.85 -6.69
N THR A 112 20.81 -13.53 -5.55
CA THR A 112 20.84 -12.91 -4.21
C THR A 112 22.24 -12.78 -3.61
N ALA A 113 23.21 -13.50 -4.18
CA ALA A 113 24.55 -13.61 -3.60
C ALA A 113 25.57 -12.60 -4.17
N ASP A 114 25.23 -11.89 -5.25
CA ASP A 114 26.16 -11.02 -5.98
C ASP A 114 25.52 -9.66 -6.36
N THR A 115 26.20 -8.89 -7.22
CA THR A 115 25.75 -7.59 -7.74
C THR A 115 25.14 -7.66 -9.13
N THR A 116 25.02 -8.86 -9.70
CA THR A 116 24.65 -9.07 -11.10
C THR A 116 23.29 -8.47 -11.40
N TRP A 117 22.32 -8.65 -10.48
CA TRP A 117 20.95 -8.14 -10.66
C TRP A 117 20.89 -6.62 -10.88
N GLY A 118 21.66 -5.85 -10.11
CA GLY A 118 21.70 -4.39 -10.23
C GLY A 118 22.44 -3.88 -11.47
N ARG A 119 23.23 -4.74 -12.13
CA ARG A 119 24.09 -4.38 -13.28
C ARG A 119 23.44 -4.69 -14.64
N MET A 120 22.24 -5.27 -14.67
CA MET A 120 21.48 -5.55 -15.90
C MET A 120 20.82 -4.30 -16.50
N VAL A 121 21.53 -3.17 -16.50
CA VAL A 121 20.98 -1.82 -16.72
C VAL A 121 20.58 -1.51 -18.16
N THR A 122 21.05 -2.31 -19.12
CA THR A 122 20.75 -2.10 -20.55
C THR A 122 19.27 -2.38 -20.85
N GLU A 123 18.63 -3.23 -20.04
CA GLU A 123 17.18 -3.44 -20.09
C GLU A 123 16.50 -2.59 -19.01
N ARG A 124 15.84 -1.51 -19.43
CA ARG A 124 15.20 -0.52 -18.55
C ARG A 124 14.05 -1.10 -17.71
N ILE A 125 13.32 -2.05 -18.27
CA ILE A 125 12.19 -2.73 -17.63
C ILE A 125 12.12 -4.18 -18.10
N SER A 126 11.61 -5.06 -17.25
CA SER A 126 11.20 -6.42 -17.63
C SER A 126 10.19 -6.97 -16.64
N GLY A 127 9.66 -8.15 -16.89
CA GLY A 127 8.77 -8.77 -15.94
C GLY A 127 8.60 -10.27 -16.08
N LEU A 128 7.78 -10.81 -15.19
CA LEU A 128 7.26 -12.17 -15.21
C LEU A 128 5.74 -12.09 -15.12
N ASP A 129 5.08 -12.96 -15.87
CA ASP A 129 3.63 -13.07 -15.97
C ASP A 129 3.15 -14.21 -15.06
N ASP A 130 2.37 -13.88 -14.03
CA ASP A 130 1.79 -14.80 -13.04
C ASP A 130 2.77 -15.79 -12.37
N THR A 131 4.07 -15.48 -12.35
CA THR A 131 5.09 -16.35 -11.78
C THR A 131 6.28 -15.60 -11.21
N ASN A 132 6.98 -16.22 -10.26
CA ASN A 132 8.30 -15.80 -9.78
C ASN A 132 9.40 -16.80 -10.18
N ALA A 133 9.11 -17.76 -11.07
CA ALA A 133 10.04 -18.82 -11.44
C ALA A 133 11.36 -18.24 -11.99
N GLY A 134 12.50 -18.73 -11.48
CA GLY A 134 13.83 -18.24 -11.85
C GLY A 134 14.26 -16.92 -11.18
N TYR A 135 13.37 -16.27 -10.43
CA TYR A 135 13.62 -14.96 -9.81
C TYR A 135 13.97 -15.09 -8.32
N ALA A 136 15.17 -15.60 -8.02
CA ALA A 136 15.56 -16.10 -6.69
C ALA A 136 15.44 -15.11 -5.51
N CYS A 137 15.49 -13.80 -5.75
CA CYS A 137 15.27 -12.79 -4.71
C CYS A 137 13.79 -12.62 -4.29
N ILE A 138 12.87 -13.30 -4.96
CA ILE A 138 11.46 -13.43 -4.57
C ILE A 138 11.21 -14.93 -4.27
N PRO A 139 11.29 -15.35 -3.00
CA PRO A 139 11.07 -16.75 -2.63
C PRO A 139 9.62 -17.21 -2.88
N ASN A 140 9.44 -18.48 -3.27
CA ASN A 140 8.10 -19.09 -3.42
C ASN A 140 7.26 -19.06 -2.13
N SER A 141 7.92 -19.02 -0.97
CA SER A 141 7.24 -18.94 0.33
C SER A 141 6.62 -17.57 0.60
N SER A 142 7.07 -16.51 -0.07
CA SER A 142 6.56 -15.16 0.10
C SER A 142 5.74 -14.66 -1.08
N TYR A 143 5.97 -15.17 -2.29
CA TYR A 143 5.16 -14.85 -3.46
C TYR A 143 3.74 -15.43 -3.34
N LEU A 144 2.72 -14.61 -3.64
CA LEU A 144 1.33 -15.05 -3.57
C LEU A 144 0.70 -15.25 -4.96
N ARG A 145 0.74 -14.22 -5.81
CA ARG A 145 0.12 -14.23 -7.15
C ARG A 145 0.51 -12.99 -7.94
N GLY A 146 0.21 -13.04 -9.24
CA GLY A 146 0.33 -11.92 -10.16
C GLY A 146 1.74 -11.66 -10.64
N ASP A 147 1.95 -10.49 -11.22
CA ASP A 147 3.15 -10.27 -12.00
C ASP A 147 4.32 -9.80 -11.15
N VAL A 148 5.52 -10.00 -11.70
CA VAL A 148 6.73 -9.33 -11.24
C VAL A 148 7.08 -8.25 -12.25
N LEU A 149 7.21 -7.00 -11.79
CA LEU A 149 7.67 -5.87 -12.62
C LEU A 149 9.05 -5.41 -12.14
N THR A 150 10.05 -5.55 -13.01
CA THR A 150 11.42 -5.06 -12.79
C THR A 150 11.61 -3.70 -13.48
N VAL A 151 12.23 -2.76 -12.78
CA VAL A 151 12.56 -1.41 -13.27
C VAL A 151 14.00 -1.08 -12.91
N ARG A 152 14.77 -0.57 -13.87
CA ARG A 152 16.19 -0.20 -13.69
C ARG A 152 16.42 1.25 -14.06
N LEU A 153 17.19 1.94 -13.21
CA LEU A 153 17.45 3.37 -13.34
C LEU A 153 18.65 3.77 -12.47
N ALA A 154 19.21 4.93 -12.75
CA ALA A 154 20.00 5.69 -11.79
C ALA A 154 19.10 6.65 -11.01
N SER A 155 19.54 7.04 -9.82
CA SER A 155 18.88 8.12 -9.07
C SER A 155 18.89 9.42 -9.88
N PRO A 156 17.81 10.21 -9.86
CA PRO A 156 17.82 11.56 -10.45
C PRO A 156 18.66 12.55 -9.63
N TRP A 157 19.07 12.18 -8.42
CA TRP A 157 19.79 13.04 -7.50
C TRP A 157 21.29 12.79 -7.60
N ILE A 158 22.04 13.88 -7.79
CA ILE A 158 23.51 13.84 -7.80
C ILE A 158 24.01 13.63 -6.38
N VAL A 159 24.88 12.64 -6.19
CA VAL A 159 25.56 12.38 -4.93
C VAL A 159 26.65 13.41 -4.72
N THR A 160 26.50 14.26 -3.70
CA THR A 160 27.49 15.24 -3.29
C THR A 160 28.14 14.81 -1.98
N GLY A 161 29.37 14.31 -2.03
CA GLY A 161 30.11 13.91 -0.82
C GLY A 161 30.90 12.62 -0.98
N ALA A 162 31.31 12.04 0.15
CA ALA A 162 32.01 10.77 0.18
C ALA A 162 31.07 9.62 -0.18
N LEU A 163 31.54 8.71 -1.03
CA LEU A 163 30.77 7.54 -1.47
C LEU A 163 30.91 6.40 -0.45
N SER A 164 29.80 5.72 -0.15
CA SER A 164 29.83 4.50 0.67
C SER A 164 30.52 3.36 -0.09
N ALA A 165 31.50 2.71 0.56
CA ALA A 165 32.45 1.81 -0.08
C ALA A 165 31.80 0.67 -0.90
N ASN A 166 30.74 0.04 -0.38
CA ASN A 166 30.12 -1.13 -1.01
C ASN A 166 28.91 -0.82 -1.91
N GLN A 167 28.46 0.44 -1.93
CA GLN A 167 27.29 0.85 -2.68
C GLN A 167 27.64 1.02 -4.16
N MET A 168 26.69 0.66 -5.01
CA MET A 168 26.82 0.77 -6.46
C MET A 168 26.43 2.17 -6.91
N TYR A 169 27.27 2.75 -7.77
CA TYR A 169 27.06 4.07 -8.34
C TYR A 169 27.21 4.02 -9.85
N LEU A 170 26.55 4.96 -10.52
CA LEU A 170 26.79 5.32 -11.91
C LEU A 170 27.44 6.70 -11.96
N ARG A 171 28.68 6.78 -12.46
CA ARG A 171 29.32 8.05 -12.84
C ARG A 171 29.11 8.24 -14.31
N THR A 172 28.59 9.40 -14.72
CA THR A 172 28.23 9.60 -16.13
C THR A 172 28.40 11.04 -16.60
N SER A 173 28.71 11.17 -17.89
CA SER A 173 28.49 12.35 -18.73
C SER A 173 27.34 12.08 -19.71
N MET A 174 27.22 12.87 -20.78
CA MET A 174 26.26 12.62 -21.86
C MET A 174 26.58 11.36 -22.69
N PHE A 175 27.87 11.00 -22.85
CA PHE A 175 28.31 9.94 -23.77
C PHE A 175 29.20 8.87 -23.12
N GLU A 176 29.66 9.08 -21.89
CA GLU A 176 30.44 8.08 -21.14
C GLU A 176 29.74 7.76 -19.82
N GLY A 177 29.68 6.48 -19.47
CA GLY A 177 29.19 6.03 -18.16
C GLY A 177 30.10 4.95 -17.57
N LYS A 178 30.23 4.93 -16.25
CA LYS A 178 30.96 3.91 -15.49
C LYS A 178 30.14 3.47 -14.27
N ILE A 179 29.90 2.17 -14.15
CA ILE A 179 29.31 1.54 -12.97
C ILE A 179 30.45 0.99 -12.10
N PHE A 180 30.39 1.30 -10.81
CA PHE A 180 31.44 0.97 -9.86
C PHE A 180 30.90 0.94 -8.42
N ARG A 181 31.66 0.31 -7.52
CA ARG A 181 31.44 0.44 -6.07
C ARG A 181 32.09 1.70 -5.55
N GLY A 182 31.52 2.34 -4.53
CA GLY A 182 32.09 3.58 -3.96
C GLY A 182 33.55 3.47 -3.52
N GLY A 183 34.01 2.29 -3.11
CA GLY A 183 35.41 2.02 -2.76
C GLY A 183 36.38 2.11 -3.94
N ASP A 184 35.89 1.88 -5.16
CA ASP A 184 36.68 1.88 -6.41
C ASP A 184 36.59 3.24 -7.13
N THR A 185 36.11 4.28 -6.46
CA THR A 185 35.86 5.60 -7.05
C THR A 185 37.07 6.22 -7.75
N ALA A 186 38.27 5.89 -7.28
CA ALA A 186 39.56 6.37 -7.77
C ALA A 186 40.24 5.42 -8.78
N ASP A 187 39.66 4.25 -9.06
CA ASP A 187 40.17 3.35 -10.08
C ASP A 187 40.09 4.03 -11.46
N ILE A 188 41.16 3.90 -12.24
CA ILE A 188 41.26 4.49 -13.58
C ILE A 188 40.16 3.99 -14.52
N THR A 189 39.73 2.74 -14.37
CA THR A 189 38.63 2.13 -15.14
C THR A 189 37.30 2.83 -14.92
N ASN A 190 37.13 3.54 -13.80
CA ASN A 190 35.93 4.27 -13.42
C ASN A 190 36.00 5.77 -13.76
N THR A 191 37.02 6.19 -14.51
CA THR A 191 37.15 7.57 -14.95
C THR A 191 36.19 7.84 -16.10
N VAL A 192 35.44 8.95 -15.97
CA VAL A 192 34.69 9.59 -17.06
C VAL A 192 35.42 10.88 -17.40
N SER A 193 35.92 10.98 -18.62
CA SER A 193 36.72 12.10 -19.11
C SER A 193 35.85 13.26 -19.59
N ASP A 194 34.67 12.94 -20.11
CA ASP A 194 33.71 13.91 -20.59
C ASP A 194 33.11 14.76 -19.46
N THR A 195 32.78 16.01 -19.79
CA THR A 195 32.18 16.97 -18.86
C THR A 195 30.90 17.61 -19.45
N PRO A 196 29.92 18.01 -18.62
CA PRO A 196 29.86 17.81 -17.17
C PRO A 196 29.66 16.33 -16.79
N ARG A 197 30.26 15.92 -15.67
CA ARG A 197 30.07 14.57 -15.11
C ARG A 197 29.41 14.63 -13.74
N SER A 198 28.61 13.63 -13.44
CA SER A 198 27.89 13.50 -12.17
C SER A 198 27.91 12.05 -11.68
N VAL A 199 27.70 11.85 -10.38
CA VAL A 199 27.60 10.53 -9.77
C VAL A 199 26.19 10.37 -9.22
N HIS A 200 25.55 9.25 -9.51
CA HIS A 200 24.20 8.90 -9.08
C HIS A 200 24.20 7.52 -8.43
N ASP A 201 23.29 7.28 -7.51
CA ASP A 201 23.06 5.92 -7.01
C ASP A 201 22.54 5.04 -8.13
N LEU A 202 23.05 3.81 -8.23
CA LEU A 202 22.47 2.83 -9.11
C LEU A 202 21.26 2.18 -8.43
N LEU A 203 20.12 2.12 -9.11
CA LEU A 203 18.86 1.63 -8.56
C LEU A 203 18.30 0.50 -9.44
N SER A 204 17.68 -0.46 -8.79
CA SER A 204 16.87 -1.50 -9.44
C SER A 204 15.75 -1.86 -8.49
N TYR A 205 14.55 -2.02 -9.03
CA TYR A 205 13.35 -2.36 -8.28
C TYR A 205 12.66 -3.56 -8.92
N ALA A 206 12.13 -4.49 -8.13
CA ALA A 206 11.16 -5.47 -8.58
C ALA A 206 9.92 -5.47 -7.67
N TYR A 207 8.76 -5.23 -8.25
CA TYR A 207 7.47 -5.19 -7.56
C TYR A 207 6.76 -6.53 -7.67
N TYR A 208 6.19 -7.02 -6.57
CA TYR A 208 5.38 -8.25 -6.55
C TYR A 208 4.38 -8.23 -5.40
N VAL A 209 3.34 -9.08 -5.48
CA VAL A 209 2.42 -9.31 -4.36
C VAL A 209 2.86 -10.51 -3.55
N GLY A 210 2.99 -10.31 -2.24
CA GLY A 210 3.48 -11.33 -1.33
C GLY A 210 2.72 -11.39 0.00
N ASP A 211 3.03 -12.43 0.77
CA ASP A 211 2.50 -12.63 2.12
C ASP A 211 3.19 -11.68 3.10
N SER A 212 2.41 -10.84 3.77
CA SER A 212 2.96 -9.94 4.80
C SER A 212 3.33 -10.67 6.09
N GLY A 213 2.99 -11.95 6.23
CA GLY A 213 3.08 -12.71 7.48
C GLY A 213 2.11 -12.22 8.57
N ARG A 214 1.19 -11.30 8.25
CA ARG A 214 0.20 -10.76 9.17
C ARG A 214 -1.14 -11.42 8.90
N THR A 215 -1.95 -11.53 9.96
CA THR A 215 -3.33 -12.00 9.85
C THR A 215 -4.30 -10.98 10.44
N CYS A 216 -5.49 -10.87 9.84
CA CYS A 216 -6.61 -10.18 10.45
C CYS A 216 -7.83 -11.09 10.45
N SER A 217 -8.46 -11.27 11.62
CA SER A 217 -9.60 -12.17 11.80
C SER A 217 -9.36 -13.58 11.24
N GLY A 218 -8.12 -14.08 11.36
CA GLY A 218 -7.72 -15.41 10.88
C GLY A 218 -7.37 -15.51 9.40
N ALA A 219 -7.50 -14.42 8.62
CA ALA A 219 -7.11 -14.40 7.21
C ALA A 219 -5.76 -13.71 7.01
N ALA A 220 -4.92 -14.23 6.10
CA ALA A 220 -3.65 -13.62 5.73
C ALA A 220 -3.86 -12.25 5.05
N VAL A 221 -2.95 -11.32 5.30
CA VAL A 221 -2.94 -9.98 4.69
C VAL A 221 -1.90 -9.96 3.58
N PRO A 222 -2.29 -9.80 2.31
CA PRO A 222 -1.36 -9.67 1.20
C PRO A 222 -0.82 -8.26 1.16
N SER A 223 0.38 -8.09 0.64
CA SER A 223 1.04 -6.80 0.51
C SER A 223 1.77 -6.65 -0.80
N LEU A 224 1.89 -5.40 -1.24
CA LEU A 224 2.86 -5.05 -2.27
C LEU A 224 4.24 -5.00 -1.65
N PHE A 225 5.15 -5.78 -2.20
CA PHE A 225 6.56 -5.79 -1.86
C PHE A 225 7.37 -5.17 -2.98
N ARG A 226 8.55 -4.67 -2.62
CA ARG A 226 9.57 -4.23 -3.54
C ARG A 226 10.92 -4.82 -3.16
N VAL A 227 11.47 -5.63 -4.05
CA VAL A 227 12.91 -5.88 -4.04
C VAL A 227 13.60 -4.62 -4.55
N ARG A 228 14.67 -4.18 -3.89
CA ARG A 228 15.50 -3.06 -4.32
C ARG A 228 16.98 -3.41 -4.28
N LEU A 229 17.80 -2.65 -5.01
CA LEU A 229 19.25 -2.78 -4.89
C LEU A 229 19.69 -2.30 -3.51
N GLY A 230 20.34 -3.19 -2.76
CA GLY A 230 20.84 -2.91 -1.42
C GLY A 230 22.16 -2.13 -1.41
N PRO A 231 22.60 -1.67 -0.24
CA PRO A 231 23.82 -0.87 -0.09
C PRO A 231 25.13 -1.64 -0.38
N THR A 232 25.06 -2.97 -0.55
CA THR A 232 26.17 -3.83 -0.98
C THR A 232 26.06 -4.26 -2.44
N GLY A 233 25.05 -3.76 -3.16
CA GLY A 233 24.68 -4.17 -4.51
C GLY A 233 23.90 -5.49 -4.59
N GLN A 234 23.60 -6.14 -3.45
CA GLN A 234 22.74 -7.32 -3.41
C GLN A 234 21.25 -6.93 -3.27
N PRO A 235 20.30 -7.72 -3.79
CA PRO A 235 18.87 -7.44 -3.65
C PRO A 235 18.41 -7.48 -2.18
N LEU A 236 17.56 -6.53 -1.78
CA LEU A 236 16.91 -6.48 -0.48
C LEU A 236 15.40 -6.25 -0.65
N THR A 237 14.59 -6.94 0.15
CA THR A 237 13.13 -6.88 0.06
C THR A 237 12.56 -5.96 1.13
N ASP A 238 11.75 -4.98 0.71
CA ASP A 238 10.95 -4.13 1.59
C ASP A 238 9.46 -4.41 1.36
N GLU A 239 8.68 -4.43 2.43
CA GLU A 239 7.23 -4.35 2.34
C GLU A 239 6.80 -2.89 2.15
N LEU A 240 5.98 -2.61 1.13
CA LEU A 240 5.54 -1.24 0.85
C LEU A 240 4.17 -0.95 1.44
N LEU A 241 3.19 -1.81 1.16
CA LEU A 241 1.80 -1.50 1.49
C LEU A 241 0.93 -2.75 1.66
N PRO A 242 0.19 -2.86 2.78
CA PRO A 242 -0.81 -3.91 2.95
C PRO A 242 -2.05 -3.73 2.08
N GLY A 243 -2.72 -4.86 1.86
CA GLY A 243 -4.01 -4.97 1.21
C GLY A 243 -3.92 -5.11 -0.30
N VAL A 244 -2.74 -4.99 -0.92
CA VAL A 244 -2.59 -5.25 -2.36
C VAL A 244 -2.67 -6.76 -2.59
N GLU A 245 -3.74 -7.21 -3.22
CA GLU A 245 -4.08 -8.63 -3.39
C GLU A 245 -3.72 -9.15 -4.78
N HIS A 246 -3.76 -8.28 -5.79
CA HIS A 246 -3.39 -8.62 -7.16
C HIS A 246 -2.62 -7.47 -7.79
N PHE A 247 -1.60 -7.83 -8.56
CA PHE A 247 -0.82 -6.91 -9.38
C PHE A 247 -0.62 -7.53 -10.76
N GLN A 248 -0.92 -6.78 -11.81
CA GLN A 248 -0.82 -7.22 -13.21
C GLN A 248 -0.21 -6.11 -14.05
N VAL A 249 0.58 -6.47 -15.06
CA VAL A 249 1.28 -5.56 -15.94
C VAL A 249 1.26 -6.05 -17.38
N GLN A 250 0.79 -5.20 -18.28
CA GLN A 250 0.93 -5.39 -19.72
C GLN A 250 1.86 -4.35 -20.32
N TYR A 251 2.64 -4.79 -21.31
CA TYR A 251 3.65 -4.00 -21.98
C TYR A 251 3.17 -3.65 -23.37
N GLY A 252 3.09 -2.35 -23.67
CA GLY A 252 2.80 -1.86 -25.01
C GLY A 252 4.07 -1.82 -25.84
N VAL A 253 4.20 -2.77 -26.77
CA VAL A 253 5.33 -2.94 -27.68
C VAL A 253 5.05 -2.22 -28.99
N ASP A 254 6.03 -1.46 -29.46
CA ASP A 254 6.04 -0.82 -30.79
C ASP A 254 7.11 -1.50 -31.67
N ASP A 255 6.65 -2.36 -32.57
CA ASP A 255 7.52 -3.12 -33.51
C ASP A 255 7.86 -2.33 -34.78
N GLY A 256 7.42 -1.06 -34.87
CA GLY A 256 7.63 -0.20 -36.02
C GLY A 256 6.77 -0.54 -37.25
N VAL A 257 5.85 -1.51 -37.14
CA VAL A 257 5.00 -1.98 -38.26
C VAL A 257 3.51 -1.69 -38.00
N ALA A 258 3.04 -1.75 -36.75
CA ALA A 258 1.63 -1.60 -36.39
C ALA A 258 1.37 -0.56 -35.27
N ASN A 259 0.11 -0.46 -34.83
CA ASN A 259 -0.21 0.23 -33.57
C ASN A 259 0.39 -0.55 -32.40
N VAL A 260 0.75 0.16 -31.32
CA VAL A 260 1.25 -0.41 -30.06
C VAL A 260 0.40 -1.61 -29.62
N GLN A 261 1.02 -2.78 -29.55
CA GLN A 261 0.37 -4.02 -29.10
C GLN A 261 0.65 -4.23 -27.61
N TYR A 262 -0.40 -4.53 -26.84
CA TYR A 262 -0.26 -4.86 -25.42
C TYR A 262 -0.07 -6.37 -25.25
N LEU A 263 1.02 -6.74 -24.57
CA LEU A 263 1.45 -8.12 -24.34
C LEU A 263 1.77 -8.33 -22.87
N ASP A 264 1.48 -9.52 -22.36
CA ASP A 264 1.97 -9.97 -21.05
C ASP A 264 3.48 -10.29 -21.14
N ALA A 265 4.18 -10.32 -19.99
CA ALA A 265 5.64 -10.34 -19.97
C ALA A 265 6.28 -11.52 -20.73
N ASN A 266 5.65 -12.69 -20.68
CA ASN A 266 6.08 -13.92 -21.37
C ASN A 266 5.98 -13.85 -22.90
N ASN A 267 5.20 -12.90 -23.43
CA ASN A 267 4.96 -12.72 -24.86
C ASN A 267 5.78 -11.56 -25.45
N VAL A 268 6.48 -10.78 -24.61
CA VAL A 268 7.38 -9.71 -25.07
C VAL A 268 8.70 -10.34 -25.53
N ALA A 269 8.99 -10.23 -26.83
CA ALA A 269 10.23 -10.75 -27.40
C ALA A 269 11.44 -9.85 -27.13
N ASP A 270 11.22 -8.53 -27.12
CA ASP A 270 12.25 -7.51 -26.92
C ASP A 270 11.68 -6.37 -26.06
N PHE A 271 12.24 -6.19 -24.86
CA PHE A 271 11.81 -5.15 -23.93
C PHE A 271 12.28 -3.74 -24.33
N ASP A 272 13.25 -3.62 -25.24
CA ASP A 272 13.71 -2.33 -25.75
C ASP A 272 12.65 -1.67 -26.66
N GLN A 273 11.75 -2.48 -27.24
CA GLN A 273 10.61 -2.02 -28.03
C GLN A 273 9.40 -1.58 -27.18
N VAL A 274 9.46 -1.72 -25.85
CA VAL A 274 8.32 -1.37 -24.99
C VAL A 274 8.25 0.13 -24.75
N VAL A 275 7.16 0.76 -25.20
CA VAL A 275 6.93 2.22 -25.11
C VAL A 275 5.91 2.60 -24.04
N THR A 276 5.07 1.67 -23.58
CA THR A 276 4.10 1.91 -22.50
C THR A 276 3.96 0.70 -21.58
N ALA A 277 3.54 0.92 -20.34
CA ALA A 277 3.15 -0.13 -19.40
C ALA A 277 1.75 0.17 -18.84
N ARG A 278 0.85 -0.81 -18.87
CA ARG A 278 -0.44 -0.77 -18.18
C ARG A 278 -0.33 -1.58 -16.91
N ILE A 279 -0.74 -1.00 -15.79
CA ILE A 279 -0.73 -1.68 -14.50
C ILE A 279 -2.15 -1.77 -13.94
N TRP A 280 -2.43 -2.88 -13.26
CA TRP A 280 -3.64 -3.07 -12.46
C TRP A 280 -3.25 -3.48 -11.04
N LEU A 281 -3.83 -2.80 -10.05
CA LEU A 281 -3.70 -3.13 -8.64
C LEU A 281 -5.09 -3.36 -8.05
N LEU A 282 -5.35 -4.59 -7.60
CA LEU A 282 -6.55 -4.89 -6.82
C LEU A 282 -6.19 -4.82 -5.35
N ILE A 283 -6.86 -3.93 -4.63
CA ILE A 283 -6.60 -3.69 -3.21
C ILE A 283 -7.83 -4.07 -2.42
N ARG A 284 -7.64 -4.85 -1.36
CA ARG A 284 -8.68 -5.30 -0.44
C ARG A 284 -8.48 -4.79 0.98
N SER A 285 -9.57 -4.75 1.75
CA SER A 285 -9.49 -4.47 3.19
C SER A 285 -8.62 -5.52 3.86
N GLU A 286 -7.81 -5.12 4.84
CA GLU A 286 -6.95 -6.06 5.56
C GLU A 286 -7.78 -7.13 6.31
N CYS A 287 -8.95 -6.72 6.80
CA CYS A 287 -9.87 -7.55 7.57
C CYS A 287 -11.15 -7.82 6.78
N ALA A 288 -11.75 -8.98 7.01
CA ALA A 288 -13.06 -9.31 6.48
C ALA A 288 -14.13 -8.45 7.18
N GLU A 289 -15.13 -8.01 6.41
CA GLU A 289 -16.24 -7.19 6.87
C GLU A 289 -17.48 -8.07 7.12
N THR A 290 -17.94 -8.13 8.36
CA THR A 290 -19.09 -8.95 8.75
C THR A 290 -20.37 -8.48 8.06
N GLY A 291 -21.07 -9.39 7.39
CA GLY A 291 -22.32 -9.09 6.69
C GLY A 291 -22.13 -8.48 5.30
N PHE A 292 -20.88 -8.46 4.79
CA PHE A 292 -20.54 -8.07 3.43
C PHE A 292 -20.04 -9.28 2.63
N THR A 293 -20.37 -9.31 1.34
CA THR A 293 -19.83 -10.29 0.39
C THR A 293 -19.55 -9.58 -0.94
N ASP A 294 -18.33 -9.73 -1.44
CA ASP A 294 -17.89 -9.18 -2.71
C ASP A 294 -18.06 -10.20 -3.83
N GLY A 295 -19.23 -10.17 -4.47
CA GLY A 295 -19.55 -11.00 -5.64
C GLY A 295 -19.14 -10.39 -6.98
N ARG A 296 -18.34 -9.32 -6.99
CA ARG A 296 -17.96 -8.62 -8.23
C ARG A 296 -16.82 -9.35 -8.94
N THR A 297 -16.84 -9.28 -10.26
CA THR A 297 -15.74 -9.75 -11.11
C THR A 297 -14.83 -8.58 -11.48
N TYR A 298 -13.53 -8.78 -11.35
CA TYR A 298 -12.48 -7.82 -11.70
C TYR A 298 -11.72 -8.33 -12.91
N ASN A 299 -11.55 -7.46 -13.91
CA ASN A 299 -10.71 -7.72 -15.08
C ASN A 299 -9.39 -6.97 -14.91
N LEU A 300 -8.29 -7.69 -14.90
CA LEU A 300 -6.95 -7.22 -14.54
C LEU A 300 -5.97 -7.49 -15.70
N GLY A 301 -6.28 -6.98 -16.89
CA GLY A 301 -5.57 -7.39 -18.10
C GLY A 301 -6.15 -8.69 -18.65
N ASP A 302 -5.32 -9.72 -18.77
CA ASP A 302 -5.66 -11.08 -19.16
C ASP A 302 -6.32 -11.89 -18.02
N GLN A 303 -6.11 -11.47 -16.76
CA GLN A 303 -6.67 -12.15 -15.59
C GLN A 303 -8.11 -11.70 -15.24
N VAL A 304 -8.94 -12.68 -14.88
CA VAL A 304 -10.32 -12.48 -14.41
C VAL A 304 -10.48 -13.05 -13.00
N TYR A 305 -10.80 -12.20 -12.04
CA TYR A 305 -10.87 -12.58 -10.62
C TYR A 305 -12.26 -12.35 -10.02
N THR A 306 -12.84 -13.38 -9.39
CA THR A 306 -14.11 -13.30 -8.66
C THR A 306 -13.94 -13.92 -7.26
N PRO A 307 -13.73 -13.10 -6.21
CA PRO A 307 -13.35 -13.60 -4.89
C PRO A 307 -14.48 -14.28 -4.11
N ALA A 308 -15.72 -13.78 -4.22
CA ALA A 308 -16.89 -14.31 -3.51
C ALA A 308 -16.68 -14.44 -1.97
N ASP A 309 -15.99 -13.47 -1.37
CA ASP A 309 -15.64 -13.46 0.06
C ASP A 309 -16.05 -12.14 0.75
N SER A 310 -15.70 -11.96 2.02
CA SER A 310 -16.09 -10.80 2.82
C SER A 310 -15.08 -9.65 2.82
N PHE A 311 -14.19 -9.53 1.82
CA PHE A 311 -13.24 -8.42 1.76
C PHE A 311 -13.69 -7.32 0.79
N ARG A 312 -13.68 -6.09 1.27
CA ARG A 312 -14.02 -4.93 0.43
C ARG A 312 -12.84 -4.60 -0.47
N ARG A 313 -13.08 -4.40 -1.76
CA ARG A 313 -12.03 -4.22 -2.76
C ARG A 313 -12.21 -2.99 -3.64
N GLN A 314 -11.10 -2.48 -4.15
CA GLN A 314 -11.08 -1.44 -5.17
C GLN A 314 -9.96 -1.73 -6.17
N LEU A 315 -10.31 -1.64 -7.46
CA LEU A 315 -9.38 -1.81 -8.56
C LEU A 315 -8.84 -0.45 -9.00
N TYR A 316 -7.53 -0.35 -9.07
CA TYR A 316 -6.80 0.77 -9.65
C TYR A 316 -6.12 0.33 -10.93
N SER A 317 -6.13 1.19 -11.94
CA SER A 317 -5.36 0.97 -13.16
C SER A 317 -4.72 2.27 -13.62
N SER A 318 -3.59 2.15 -14.31
CA SER A 318 -2.88 3.28 -14.89
C SER A 318 -2.15 2.84 -16.15
N VAL A 319 -2.03 3.76 -17.11
CA VAL A 319 -1.19 3.59 -18.30
C VAL A 319 -0.03 4.57 -18.18
N VAL A 320 1.19 4.06 -18.26
CA VAL A 320 2.41 4.85 -18.11
C VAL A 320 3.17 4.81 -19.43
N MET A 321 3.47 5.97 -19.98
CA MET A 321 4.41 6.10 -21.10
C MET A 321 5.84 6.00 -20.56
N LEU A 322 6.64 5.15 -21.19
CA LEU A 322 8.06 5.04 -20.93
C LEU A 322 8.80 5.99 -21.87
N ARG A 323 9.88 6.60 -21.38
CA ARG A 323 10.72 7.47 -22.22
C ARG A 323 11.74 6.60 -22.93
N ASN A 324 11.90 6.85 -24.23
CA ASN A 324 13.04 6.39 -25.01
C ASN A 324 14.27 7.22 -24.70
#